data_AF-A0A4Y2UVB5-F1
#
_entry.id   AF-A0A4Y2UVB5-F1
#
_cell.length_a   1.000
_cell.length_b   1.000
_cell.length_c   1.000
_cell.angle_alpha   90.00
_cell.angle_beta   90.00
_cell.angle_gamma   90.00
#
_symmetry.space_group_name_H-M   'P 1'
#
loop_
_entity.id
_entity.type
_entity.pdbx_description
1 polymer ?
#
loop_
_entity_poly.entity_id
_entity_poly.type
_entity_poly.pdbx_seq_one_letter_code
_entity_poly.pdbx_strand_id
1 'polypeptide(L)'
;MIHGPCGTLNPNSPCMREDGRYVSAPEAMWRLNEFNLSGKSHTVVRLAVHLPDQQAIVYQDGQEEEAVARDATRQTTLTAWFELNKNDQDSHNYLYTYIPHYYTFNKSAMKW
;
A
#
# COMPACT_ATOMS: atom_id res chain seq x y z
N MET A 1 -20.25 8.07 26.65
CA MET A 1 -19.40 7.15 27.44
C MET A 1 -18.22 7.94 27.96
N ILE A 2 -18.18 8.21 29.27
CA ILE A 2 -17.01 8.81 29.94
C ILE A 2 -16.08 7.64 30.24
N HIS A 3 -14.92 7.58 29.58
CA HIS A 3 -13.90 6.63 29.99
C HIS A 3 -13.26 7.15 31.29
N GLY A 4 -13.02 6.26 32.25
CA GLY A 4 -12.21 6.59 33.43
C GLY A 4 -10.79 6.99 33.02
N PRO A 5 -9.99 7.54 33.95
CA PRO A 5 -8.61 7.92 33.66
C PRO A 5 -7.83 6.71 33.15
N CYS A 6 -7.11 6.87 32.05
CA CYS A 6 -6.19 5.90 31.46
C CYS A 6 -4.83 6.56 31.17
N GLY A 7 -3.81 5.78 30.79
CA GLY A 7 -2.45 6.30 30.62
C GLY A 7 -1.62 6.12 31.89
N THR A 8 -0.75 7.08 32.19
CA THR A 8 0.08 7.10 33.41
C THR A 8 -0.75 7.06 34.70
N LEU A 9 -2.00 7.53 34.66
CA LEU A 9 -2.91 7.54 35.80
C LEU A 9 -3.57 6.17 36.07
N ASN A 10 -3.62 5.27 35.09
CA ASN A 10 -4.13 3.91 35.28
C ASN A 10 -3.55 2.94 34.23
N PRO A 11 -2.33 2.42 34.48
CA PRO A 11 -1.58 1.59 33.54
C PRO A 11 -2.25 0.24 33.26
N ASN A 12 -3.13 -0.22 34.14
CA ASN A 12 -3.83 -1.50 34.01
C ASN A 12 -5.16 -1.39 33.22
N SER A 13 -5.48 -0.20 32.70
CA SER A 13 -6.69 0.00 31.90
C SER A 13 -6.63 -0.87 30.63
N PRO A 14 -7.76 -1.42 30.15
CA PRO A 14 -7.79 -2.24 28.93
C PRO A 14 -7.18 -1.57 27.69
N CYS A 15 -7.21 -0.23 27.63
CA CYS A 15 -6.62 0.57 26.55
C CYS A 15 -5.08 0.74 26.63
N MET A 16 -4.43 0.28 27.70
CA MET A 16 -2.98 0.39 27.92
C MET A 16 -2.24 -0.93 27.67
N ARG A 17 -2.95 -2.01 27.31
CA ARG A 17 -2.32 -3.28 26.95
C ARG A 17 -1.60 -3.11 25.61
N GLU A 18 -0.37 -3.63 25.49
CA GLU A 18 0.44 -3.53 24.27
C GLU A 18 -0.23 -4.13 23.01
N ASP A 19 -1.19 -5.04 23.21
CA ASP A 19 -2.04 -5.63 22.14
C ASP A 19 -3.38 -4.90 21.92
N GLY A 20 -3.60 -3.77 22.58
CA GLY A 20 -4.84 -2.99 22.53
C GLY A 20 -5.03 -2.34 21.16
N ARG A 21 -5.57 -3.07 20.19
CA ARG A 21 -6.02 -2.46 18.93
C ARG A 21 -7.15 -1.48 19.25
N TYR A 22 -6.93 -0.20 19.01
CA TYR A 22 -7.96 0.83 19.14
C TYR A 22 -9.13 0.48 18.21
N VAL A 23 -10.31 0.28 18.78
CA VAL A 23 -11.56 0.05 18.04
C VAL A 23 -12.39 1.31 18.20
N SER A 24 -12.87 1.87 17.09
CA SER A 24 -13.76 3.04 17.15
C SER A 24 -15.07 2.68 17.86
N ALA A 25 -15.68 3.62 18.58
CA ALA A 25 -16.97 3.42 19.25
C ALA A 25 -18.06 2.74 18.37
N PRO A 26 -18.26 3.15 17.09
CA PRO A 26 -19.22 2.46 16.22
C PRO A 26 -18.80 1.03 15.87
N GLU A 27 -17.51 0.77 15.63
CA GLU A 27 -17.01 -0.58 15.35
C GLU A 27 -17.15 -1.52 16.57
N ALA A 28 -16.93 -1.00 17.79
CA ALA A 28 -17.13 -1.75 19.02
C ALA A 28 -18.60 -2.12 19.22
N MET A 29 -19.52 -1.18 18.97
CA MET A 29 -20.96 -1.45 19.02
C MET A 29 -21.37 -2.49 17.98
N TRP A 30 -20.84 -2.42 16.76
CA TRP A 30 -21.10 -3.43 15.72
C TRP A 30 -20.66 -4.84 16.14
N ARG A 31 -19.46 -4.95 16.74
CA ARG A 31 -18.94 -6.21 17.28
C ARG A 31 -19.79 -6.74 18.43
N LEU A 32 -20.20 -5.89 19.37
CA LEU A 32 -21.03 -6.26 20.51
C LEU A 32 -22.43 -6.75 20.10
N ASN A 33 -22.96 -6.24 19.00
CA ASN A 33 -24.24 -6.68 18.44
C ASN A 33 -24.10 -7.82 17.42
N GLU A 34 -22.91 -8.43 17.32
CA GLU A 34 -22.60 -9.53 16.40
C GLU A 34 -22.96 -9.22 14.93
N PHE A 35 -22.99 -7.95 14.57
CA PHE A 35 -23.25 -7.54 13.19
C PHE A 35 -22.03 -7.85 12.34
N ASN A 36 -22.29 -8.31 11.10
CA ASN A 36 -21.22 -8.52 10.15
C ASN A 36 -20.51 -7.18 9.87
N LEU A 37 -19.26 -7.07 10.31
CA LEU A 37 -18.42 -5.95 9.93
C LEU A 37 -18.17 -6.06 8.44
N SER A 38 -18.37 -4.97 7.69
CA SER A 38 -17.89 -4.93 6.32
C SER A 38 -16.40 -5.28 6.35
N GLY A 39 -16.02 -6.39 5.70
CA GLY A 39 -14.61 -6.73 5.56
C GLY A 39 -13.86 -5.52 5.01
N LYS A 40 -12.68 -5.23 5.55
CA LYS A 40 -11.78 -4.28 4.89
C LYS A 40 -11.55 -4.84 3.49
N SER A 41 -12.04 -4.15 2.46
CA SER A 41 -11.80 -4.54 1.08
C SER A 41 -10.29 -4.69 0.87
N HIS A 42 -9.91 -5.69 0.07
CA HIS A 42 -8.53 -5.98 -0.30
C HIS A 42 -7.73 -4.69 -0.60
N THR A 43 -6.43 -4.68 -0.28
CA THR A 43 -5.54 -3.55 -0.57
C THR A 43 -5.64 -3.17 -2.04
N VAL A 44 -6.14 -1.96 -2.32
CA VAL A 44 -6.19 -1.44 -3.68
C VAL A 44 -4.81 -0.89 -4.03
N VAL A 45 -4.18 -1.45 -5.06
CA VAL A 45 -2.89 -0.98 -5.57
C VAL A 45 -3.12 -0.27 -6.89
N ARG A 46 -2.60 0.95 -7.02
CA ARG A 46 -2.64 1.70 -8.29
C ARG A 46 -1.43 1.31 -9.14
N LEU A 47 -1.69 0.68 -10.27
CA LEU A 47 -0.67 0.35 -11.26
C LEU A 47 -0.34 1.59 -12.12
N ALA A 48 0.92 1.73 -12.51
CA ALA A 48 1.36 2.81 -13.39
C ALA A 48 0.98 2.46 -14.84
N VAL A 49 0.44 3.42 -15.58
CA VAL A 49 0.13 3.26 -17.01
C VAL A 49 0.48 4.54 -17.73
N HIS A 50 1.35 4.45 -18.73
CA HIS A 50 1.76 5.57 -19.58
C HIS A 50 2.29 5.04 -20.91
N LEU A 51 2.37 5.93 -21.90
CA LEU A 51 3.05 5.67 -23.17
C LEU A 51 4.58 5.77 -23.00
N PRO A 52 5.36 5.30 -23.98
CA PRO A 52 6.80 5.52 -24.02
C PRO A 52 7.12 7.01 -23.85
N ASP A 53 8.08 7.32 -22.97
CA ASP A 53 8.54 8.69 -22.66
C ASP A 53 7.47 9.67 -22.13
N GLN A 54 6.28 9.17 -21.78
CA GLN A 54 5.19 9.96 -21.20
C GLN A 54 4.95 9.61 -19.72
N GLN A 55 6.01 9.21 -19.02
CA GLN A 55 5.94 8.98 -17.59
C GLN A 55 5.77 10.31 -16.85
N ALA A 56 4.69 10.44 -16.09
CA ALA A 56 4.45 11.64 -15.31
C ALA A 56 5.37 11.67 -14.08
N ILE A 57 6.22 12.69 -13.99
CA ILE A 57 7.14 12.93 -12.89
C ILE A 57 6.65 14.17 -12.12
N VAL A 58 6.62 14.08 -10.79
CA VAL A 58 6.31 15.21 -9.91
C VAL A 58 7.62 15.72 -9.33
N TYR A 59 7.88 17.01 -9.50
CA TYR A 59 9.09 17.69 -9.05
C TYR A 59 8.76 19.06 -8.45
N GLN A 60 9.72 19.64 -7.71
CA GLN A 60 9.63 21.02 -7.23
C GLN A 60 10.31 21.96 -8.22
N ASP A 61 9.83 23.21 -8.29
CA ASP A 61 10.39 24.24 -9.16
C ASP A 61 11.91 24.39 -8.94
N GLY A 62 12.70 24.35 -10.01
CA GLY A 62 14.16 24.38 -9.97
C GLY A 62 14.86 23.03 -9.73
N GLN A 63 14.13 21.91 -9.61
CA GLN A 63 14.68 20.55 -9.49
C GLN A 63 14.39 19.67 -10.71
N GLU A 64 14.12 20.27 -11.88
CA GLU A 64 13.68 19.53 -13.07
C GLU A 64 14.73 18.51 -13.54
N GLU A 65 16.00 18.92 -13.65
CA GLU A 65 17.07 18.06 -14.14
C GLU A 65 17.34 16.87 -13.20
N GLU A 66 17.35 17.12 -11.89
CA GLU A 66 17.53 16.07 -10.89
C GLU A 66 16.36 15.09 -10.89
N ALA A 67 15.13 15.57 -11.08
CA ALA A 67 13.95 14.72 -11.16
C ALA A 67 14.02 13.78 -12.38
N VAL A 68 14.43 14.28 -13.54
CA VAL A 68 14.63 13.48 -14.75
C VAL A 68 15.75 12.45 -14.54
N ALA A 69 16.89 12.86 -13.95
CA ALA A 69 17.99 11.94 -13.66
C ALA A 69 17.59 10.82 -12.68
N ARG A 70 16.77 11.13 -11.66
CA ARG A 70 16.24 10.13 -10.72
C ARG A 70 15.28 9.17 -11.42
N ASP A 71 14.40 9.69 -12.26
CA ASP A 71 13.42 8.87 -12.97
C ASP A 71 14.08 7.90 -13.95
N ALA A 72 15.13 8.32 -14.64
CA ALA A 72 15.92 7.46 -15.53
C ALA A 72 16.50 6.21 -14.83
N THR A 73 16.72 6.27 -13.52
CA THR A 73 17.24 5.14 -12.73
C THR A 73 16.15 4.35 -12.00
N ARG A 74 14.93 4.90 -11.89
CA ARG A 74 13.87 4.34 -11.06
C ARG A 74 12.90 3.54 -11.90
N GLN A 75 12.69 2.28 -11.52
CA GLN A 75 11.65 1.46 -12.14
C GLN A 75 10.28 1.76 -11.52
N THR A 76 9.26 1.86 -12.37
CA THR A 76 7.85 1.89 -11.99
C THR A 76 7.31 0.47 -11.98
N THR A 77 6.10 0.28 -11.46
CA THR A 77 5.41 -1.00 -11.55
C THR A 77 5.20 -1.44 -13.00
N LEU A 78 5.12 -0.51 -13.97
CA LEU A 78 4.98 -0.85 -15.39
C LEU A 78 6.31 -1.25 -16.01
N THR A 79 7.37 -0.47 -15.80
CA THR A 79 8.67 -0.79 -16.38
C THR A 79 9.29 -2.03 -15.75
N ALA A 80 9.07 -2.25 -14.46
CA ALA A 80 9.41 -3.50 -13.81
C ALA A 80 8.64 -4.70 -14.38
N TRP A 81 7.40 -4.52 -14.85
CA TRP A 81 6.63 -5.59 -15.47
C TRP A 81 7.20 -5.97 -16.84
N PHE A 82 7.66 -5.00 -17.64
CA PHE A 82 8.37 -5.31 -18.88
C PHE A 82 9.65 -6.11 -18.63
N GLU A 83 10.40 -5.75 -17.58
CA GLU A 83 11.60 -6.49 -17.18
C GLU A 83 11.27 -7.90 -16.65
N LEU A 84 10.18 -8.05 -15.89
CA LEU A 84 9.68 -9.36 -15.47
C LEU A 84 9.35 -10.24 -16.67
N ASN A 85 8.60 -9.72 -17.65
CA ASN A 85 8.30 -10.45 -18.88
C ASN A 85 9.56 -10.86 -19.65
N LYS A 86 10.64 -10.08 -19.58
CA LYS A 86 11.86 -10.47 -20.27
C LYS A 86 12.53 -11.70 -19.63
N ASN A 87 12.42 -11.82 -18.31
CA ASN A 87 13.19 -12.77 -17.51
C ASN A 87 12.40 -14.01 -17.09
N ASP A 88 11.07 -13.91 -16.98
CA ASP A 88 10.20 -14.99 -16.51
C ASP A 88 9.12 -15.34 -17.53
N GLN A 89 9.12 -16.59 -17.98
CA GLN A 89 8.20 -17.07 -19.01
C GLN A 89 6.77 -17.24 -18.49
N ASP A 90 6.60 -17.51 -17.19
CA ASP A 90 5.27 -17.65 -16.59
C ASP A 90 4.52 -16.32 -16.57
N SER A 91 5.25 -15.21 -16.44
CA SER A 91 4.66 -13.88 -16.45
C SER A 91 3.95 -13.52 -17.76
N HIS A 92 4.33 -14.15 -18.89
CA HIS A 92 3.68 -13.95 -20.20
C HIS A 92 2.22 -14.38 -20.22
N ASN A 93 1.84 -15.28 -19.31
CA ASN A 93 0.47 -15.78 -19.21
C ASN A 93 -0.47 -14.79 -18.53
N TYR A 94 0.04 -13.71 -17.96
CA TYR A 94 -0.74 -12.76 -17.17
C TYR A 94 -0.70 -11.35 -17.78
N LEU A 95 -1.87 -10.75 -17.95
CA LEU A 95 -1.96 -9.33 -18.26
C LEU A 95 -1.43 -8.51 -17.08
N TYR A 96 -0.92 -7.32 -17.37
CA TYR A 96 -0.38 -6.42 -16.34
C TYR A 96 -1.35 -6.18 -15.17
N THR A 97 -2.66 -6.11 -15.43
CA THR A 97 -3.71 -5.96 -14.41
C THR A 97 -3.81 -7.15 -13.46
N TYR A 98 -3.40 -8.34 -13.89
CA TYR A 98 -3.46 -9.58 -13.11
C TYR A 98 -2.15 -9.93 -12.43
N ILE A 99 -1.03 -9.34 -12.82
CA ILE A 99 0.28 -9.60 -12.21
C ILE A 99 0.28 -9.48 -10.68
N PRO A 100 -0.36 -8.46 -10.04
CA PRO A 100 -0.40 -8.36 -8.59
C PRO A 100 -1.13 -9.51 -7.86
N HIS A 101 -1.88 -10.35 -8.60
CA HIS A 101 -2.51 -11.54 -8.03
C HIS A 101 -1.54 -12.71 -7.91
N TYR A 102 -0.45 -12.71 -8.68
CA TYR A 102 0.50 -13.82 -8.77
C TYR A 102 1.92 -13.43 -8.31
N TYR A 103 2.29 -12.16 -8.42
CA TYR A 103 3.61 -11.62 -8.09
C TYR A 103 3.50 -10.50 -7.05
N THR A 104 4.54 -10.34 -6.23
CA THR A 104 4.57 -9.35 -5.14
C THR A 104 5.64 -8.31 -5.41
N PHE A 105 5.21 -7.08 -5.67
CA PHE A 105 6.14 -5.98 -5.94
C PHE A 105 7.01 -5.62 -4.73
N ASN A 106 8.32 -5.79 -4.87
CA ASN A 106 9.32 -5.36 -3.91
C ASN A 106 9.66 -3.88 -4.10
N LYS A 107 9.23 -3.04 -3.16
CA LYS A 107 9.45 -1.59 -3.20
C LYS A 107 10.91 -1.16 -2.99
N SER A 108 11.74 -1.98 -2.35
CA SER A 108 13.16 -1.65 -2.14
C SER A 108 13.98 -1.96 -3.39
N ALA A 109 13.68 -3.07 -4.06
CA ALA A 109 14.34 -3.48 -5.30
C ALA A 109 13.69 -2.90 -6.56
N MET A 110 12.47 -2.36 -6.45
CA MET A 110 11.61 -1.90 -7.56
C MET A 110 11.36 -2.99 -8.61
N LYS A 111 11.12 -4.23 -8.17
CA LYS A 111 10.90 -5.41 -9.02
C LYS A 111 9.65 -6.18 -8.60
N TRP A 112 9.03 -6.88 -9.54
CA TRP A 112 7.93 -7.82 -9.28
C TRP A 112 8.43 -9.14 -8.69
#